data_AF-A0A1D2YUP7-F1
#
_entry.id   AF-A0A1D2YUP7-F1
#
_cell.length_a   1.000
_cell.length_b   1.000
_cell.length_c   1.000
_cell.angle_alpha   90.00
_cell.angle_beta   90.00
_cell.angle_gamma   90.00
#
_symmetry.space_group_name_H-M   'P 1'
#
loop_
_entity.id
_entity.type
_entity.pdbx_description
1 polymer ?
#
loop_
_entity_poly.entity_id
_entity_poly.type
_entity_poly.pdbx_seq_one_letter_code
_entity_poly.pdbx_strand_id
1 'polypeptide(L)' 'MIQIHLHKEYINSLFFDSLYAGKEQFFLRGNQYTASLSEEEYNNFIKDNNLIPYKNLLKQYENGEIIGSFELD' A
#
# COMPACT_ATOMS: atom_id res chain seq x y z
N MET A 1 -10.93 -6.28 -7.17
CA MET A 1 -9.78 -5.33 -7.17
C MET A 1 -9.32 -5.19 -5.72
N ILE A 2 -8.16 -4.61 -5.45
CA ILE A 2 -7.70 -4.44 -4.05
C ILE A 2 -7.50 -2.96 -3.78
N GLN A 3 -8.28 -2.40 -2.86
CA GLN A 3 -8.12 -1.01 -2.48
C GLN A 3 -7.14 -0.92 -1.31
N ILE A 4 -6.07 -0.16 -1.48
CA ILE A 4 -5.07 0.11 -0.44
C ILE A 4 -5.29 1.50 0.13
N HIS A 5 -5.13 1.61 1.45
CA HIS A 5 -5.12 2.87 2.20
C HIS A 5 -3.81 2.99 2.97
N LEU A 6 -3.00 4.00 2.69
CA LEU A 6 -1.72 4.24 3.35
C LEU A 6 -1.80 5.46 4.25
N HIS A 7 -1.20 5.40 5.44
CA HIS A 7 -1.00 6.60 6.25
C HIS A 7 -0.01 7.53 5.56
N LYS A 8 -0.31 8.83 5.56
CA LYS A 8 0.44 9.84 4.77
C LYS A 8 1.91 9.93 5.13
N GLU A 9 2.27 9.62 6.37
CA GLU A 9 3.63 9.67 6.89
C GLU A 9 4.56 8.65 6.23
N TYR A 10 4.02 7.52 5.74
CA TYR A 10 4.83 6.47 5.11
C TYR A 10 4.95 6.62 3.60
N ILE A 11 4.15 7.47 2.93
CA ILE A 11 4.10 7.46 1.46
C ILE A 11 5.43 7.81 0.79
N ASN A 12 6.27 8.61 1.45
CA ASN A 12 7.58 8.99 0.91
C ASN A 12 8.67 7.96 1.21
N SER A 13 8.37 6.94 2.00
CA SER A 13 9.28 5.87 2.42
C SER A 13 9.02 4.56 1.69
N LEU A 14 8.08 4.54 0.74
CA LEU A 14 7.66 3.36 0.00
C LEU A 14 8.16 3.41 -1.46
N PHE A 15 8.32 2.24 -2.04
CA PHE A 15 8.65 1.99 -3.43
C PHE A 15 7.37 1.73 -4.22
N PHE A 16 7.27 2.32 -5.41
CA PHE A 16 6.08 2.24 -6.26
C PHE A 16 6.40 1.76 -7.68
N ASP A 17 7.65 1.33 -7.93
CA ASP A 17 8.15 1.03 -9.29
C ASP A 17 7.42 -0.13 -9.98
N SER A 18 6.80 -1.02 -9.20
CA SER A 18 6.00 -2.13 -9.71
C SER A 18 4.54 -1.79 -10.03
N LEU A 19 4.12 -0.54 -9.82
CA LEU A 19 2.78 -0.07 -10.10
C LEU A 19 2.71 0.61 -11.47
N TYR A 20 1.60 0.43 -12.19
CA TYR A 20 1.46 0.97 -13.55
C TYR A 20 1.67 2.48 -13.64
N ALA A 21 1.14 3.25 -12.69
CA ALA A 21 1.31 4.70 -12.62
C ALA A 21 2.21 5.12 -11.44
N GLY A 22 2.93 4.18 -10.84
CA GLY A 22 3.76 4.44 -9.67
C GLY A 22 2.98 5.09 -8.53
N LYS A 23 3.60 6.08 -7.89
CA LYS A 23 3.00 6.85 -6.80
C LYS A 23 1.77 7.66 -7.23
N GLU A 24 1.64 7.99 -8.51
CA GLU A 24 0.54 8.82 -9.03
C GLU A 24 -0.82 8.10 -9.02
N GLN A 25 -0.83 6.77 -8.87
CA GLN A 25 -2.03 5.97 -8.65
C GLN A 25 -2.70 6.25 -7.29
N PHE A 26 -1.98 6.86 -6.34
CA PHE A 26 -2.47 7.17 -5.00
C PHE A 26 -2.99 8.58 -4.87
N PHE A 27 -4.24 8.71 -4.43
CA PHE A 27 -4.90 9.99 -4.20
C PHE A 27 -5.06 10.24 -2.70
N LEU A 28 -4.73 11.45 -2.27
CA LEU A 28 -4.95 11.86 -0.88
C LEU A 28 -6.47 12.00 -0.62
N ARG A 29 -6.99 11.20 0.29
CA ARG A 29 -8.36 11.27 0.80
C ARG A 29 -8.34 11.41 2.32
N GLY A 30 -8.64 12.61 2.81
CA GLY A 30 -8.54 12.93 4.23
C GLY A 30 -7.09 12.84 4.72
N ASN A 31 -6.79 11.89 5.60
CA ASN A 31 -5.46 11.70 6.18
C ASN A 31 -4.72 10.46 5.64
N GLN A 32 -5.23 9.86 4.58
CA GLN A 32 -4.66 8.65 3.97
C GLN A 32 -4.57 8.80 2.46
N TYR A 33 -3.63 8.08 1.87
CA TYR A 33 -3.55 7.91 0.43
C TYR A 33 -4.26 6.62 0.02
N THR A 34 -5.12 6.71 -0.99
CA THR A 34 -5.91 5.58 -1.46
C THR A 34 -5.63 5.30 -2.93
N ALA A 35 -5.47 4.02 -3.27
CA ALA A 35 -5.37 3.53 -4.65
C ALA A 35 -6.13 2.21 -4.79
N SER A 36 -6.64 1.95 -5.99
CA SER A 36 -7.18 0.64 -6.37
C SER A 36 -6.14 -0.06 -7.24
N LEU A 37 -5.65 -1.20 -6.77
CA LEU A 37 -4.65 -2.00 -7.45
C LEU A 37 -5.27 -3.30 -7.98
N SER A 38 -4.71 -3.79 -9.09
CA SER A 38 -4.89 -5.19 -9.48
C SER A 38 -4.24 -6.13 -8.46
N GLU A 39 -4.59 -7.43 -8.51
CA GLU A 39 -3.97 -8.43 -7.62
C GLU A 39 -2.45 -8.55 -7.87
N GLU A 40 -2.01 -8.44 -9.12
CA GLU A 40 -0.60 -8.45 -9.49
C GLU A 40 0.15 -7.25 -8.91
N GLU A 41 -0.36 -6.04 -9.12
CA GLU A 41 0.21 -4.80 -8.57
C GLU A 41 0.25 -4.83 -7.05
N TYR A 42 -0.82 -5.30 -6.40
CA TYR A 42 -0.84 -5.47 -4.95
C TYR A 42 0.28 -6.40 -4.48
N ASN A 43 0.39 -7.60 -5.07
CA ASN A 43 1.41 -8.57 -4.65
C ASN A 43 2.83 -8.06 -4.86
N ASN A 44 3.09 -7.37 -5.98
CA ASN A 44 4.40 -6.76 -6.24
C ASN A 44 4.69 -5.61 -5.27
N PHE A 45 3.70 -4.74 -5.01
CA PHE A 45 3.84 -3.63 -4.06
C PHE A 45 4.17 -4.10 -2.64
N ILE A 46 3.48 -5.15 -2.16
CA ILE A 46 3.76 -5.77 -0.86
C ILE A 46 5.18 -6.31 -0.80
N LYS A 47 5.63 -6.97 -1.87
CA LYS A 47 6.98 -7.54 -1.95
C LYS A 47 8.06 -6.46 -1.98
N ASP A 48 7.91 -5.43 -2.80
CA ASP A 48 8.91 -4.36 -2.97
C ASP A 48 9.11 -3.55 -1.69
N ASN A 49 8.05 -3.43 -0.89
CA ASN A 49 8.07 -2.68 0.36
C ASN A 49 8.29 -3.55 1.61
N ASN A 50 8.60 -4.83 1.45
CA ASN A 50 8.73 -5.80 2.55
C ASN A 50 7.56 -5.72 3.54
N LEU A 51 6.34 -5.78 3.02
CA LEU A 51 5.12 -5.69 3.81
C LEU A 51 4.55 -7.08 4.13
N ILE A 52 3.91 -7.19 5.28
CA ILE A 52 3.17 -8.37 5.71
C ILE A 52 1.68 -7.99 5.80
N PRO A 53 0.82 -8.62 4.98
CA PRO A 53 -0.63 -8.54 5.17
C PRO A 53 -1.03 -9.28 6.46
N TYR A 54 -1.77 -8.60 7.34
CA TYR A 54 -2.33 -9.23 8.54
C TYR A 54 -3.78 -8.78 8.74
N LYS A 55 -4.73 -9.71 8.55
CA LYS A 55 -6.15 -9.40 8.41
C LYS A 55 -6.34 -8.41 7.26
N ASN A 56 -6.80 -7.20 7.53
CA ASN A 56 -6.95 -6.09 6.57
C ASN A 56 -5.87 -5.01 6.73
N LEU A 57 -4.78 -5.29 7.46
CA LEU A 57 -3.71 -4.33 7.74
C LEU A 57 -2.45 -4.64 6.93
N LEU A 58 -1.69 -3.59 6.61
CA LEU A 58 -0.37 -3.66 6.01
C LEU A 58 0.68 -3.30 7.05
N LYS A 59 1.58 -4.25 7.34
CA LYS A 59 2.64 -4.08 8.34
C LYS A 59 4.02 -4.11 7.71
N GLN A 60 4.95 -3.30 8.17
CA GLN A 60 6.36 -3.47 7.84
C GLN A 60 6.90 -4.76 8.47
N TYR A 61 7.66 -5.52 7.68
CA TYR A 61 8.29 -6.75 8.15
C TYR A 61 9.31 -6.49 9.26
N GLU A 62 10.07 -5.39 9.16
CA GLU A 62 11.23 -5.11 10.01
C GLU A 62 10.87 -4.77 11.46
N ASN A 63 9.80 -4.01 11.66
CA ASN A 63 9.42 -3.47 12.97
C ASN A 63 7.96 -3.75 13.36
N GLY A 64 7.17 -4.35 12.47
CA GLY A 64 5.75 -4.63 12.69
C GLY A 64 4.83 -3.41 12.64
N GLU A 65 5.34 -2.24 12.24
CA GLU A 65 4.61 -0.98 12.17
C GLU A 65 3.49 -1.06 11.13
N ILE A 66 2.31 -0.54 11.47
CA ILE A 66 1.15 -0.53 10.59
C ILE A 66 1.24 0.71 9.72
N ILE A 67 1.44 0.52 8.41
CA ILE A 67 1.54 1.62 7.46
C ILE A 67 0.22 1.92 6.75
N GLY A 68 -0.76 1.04 6.91
CA GLY A 68 -2.02 1.15 6.19
C GLY A 68 -2.93 -0.07 6.33
N SER A 69 -3.93 -0.12 5.46
CA SER A 69 -4.91 -1.19 5.35
C SER A 69 -5.23 -1.49 3.89
N PHE A 70 -5.89 -2.62 3.67
CA PHE A 70 -6.41 -2.99 2.36
C PHE A 70 -7.80 -3.64 2.50
N GLU A 71 -8.59 -3.54 1.45
CA GLU A 71 -9.90 -4.19 1.31
C GLU A 71 -10.04 -4.81 -0.07
N LEU A 72 -10.78 -5.93 -0.12
CA LEU A 72 -11.15 -6.57 -1.37
C LEU A 72 -12.42 -5.91 -1.88
N ASP A 73 -12.34 -5.34 -3.08
CA ASP A 73 -13.46 -4.77 -3.83
C ASP A 73 -14.01 -5.81 -4.82
#